data_AF-A0A512BP68-F1
#
_entry.id   AF-A0A512BP68-F1
#
_cell.length_a   1.000
_cell.length_b   1.000
_cell.length_c   1.000
_cell.angle_alpha   90.00
_cell.angle_beta   90.00
_cell.angle_gamma   90.00
#
_symmetry.space_group_name_H-M   'P 1'
#
loop_
_entity.id
_entity.type
_entity.pdbx_description
1 polymer ?
#
loop_
_entity_poly.entity_id
_entity_poly.type
_entity_poly.pdbx_seq_one_letter_code
_entity_poly.pdbx_strand_id
1 'polypeptide(L)'
;MTACRKISSRPTVLATLAATLTVVITGLSGSVGRLAGSGPAAAQAPNAPAPNQEFMAANVCIGCHTPANGPLLSGVQLGRWLGPNITPDRVSGIGVWSRDDVVRYLRHGNAPGRGQAGGPMAPIVEALQDKPDADLYALVDWLARQPAHRDPADQVPASERGGKLMADPALLRPGVPGDPSQARSGPALYNIACASCHGADGAGSPNGLFPSMFHNSAVGRRTNLVAALLDGVERHVKGGTVFMQSFDGTKGVVGGLSDGELAELVNFVVRQFGDPALAKLTPEDIQRSRMEWSGQGEPTAAHGQLIVVGGGPGGAAVTCFGCHGLQGQGDAGSGFPRLSGLDPTYFAKQMADYASGVRPNGAMSPIAQQLSATDNHSLALYYAGLPPQSPVVQLSATDTPLIEAGKTVYDRGVPERGVQACADCHGPTGGGFNPVYPSVVQPSAYNEGQMRDWQAGRRRNDPHDLMGRVARRMTDEDIRAVSAYLAGLTP
;
A
#
# COMPACT_ATOMS: atom_id res chain seq x y z
N MET A 1 -22.43 -5.31 58.35
CA MET A 1 -23.10 -6.59 58.66
C MET A 1 -22.88 -7.47 57.43
N THR A 2 -22.24 -8.65 57.45
CA THR A 2 -21.93 -9.59 58.54
C THR A 2 -20.45 -10.05 58.45
N ALA A 3 -19.93 -10.84 59.40
CA ALA A 3 -18.50 -10.84 59.76
C ALA A 3 -17.70 -12.15 59.51
N CYS A 4 -16.35 -12.01 59.61
CA CYS A 4 -15.35 -13.06 59.92
C CYS A 4 -15.06 -14.15 58.85
N ARG A 5 -13.84 -14.71 58.76
CA ARG A 5 -12.82 -14.94 59.81
C ARG A 5 -11.37 -14.96 59.28
N LYS A 6 -10.40 -14.54 60.11
CA LYS A 6 -8.93 -14.75 59.93
C LYS A 6 -8.46 -16.07 60.57
N ILE A 7 -7.25 -16.52 60.21
CA ILE A 7 -6.18 -17.22 61.00
C ILE A 7 -5.03 -17.50 59.98
N SER A 8 -3.79 -16.98 60.08
CA SER A 8 -2.66 -17.23 61.03
C SER A 8 -2.11 -18.68 60.92
N SER A 9 -0.81 -19.03 60.92
CA SER A 9 0.49 -18.31 61.04
C SER A 9 1.66 -19.20 60.53
N ARG A 10 2.88 -18.63 60.41
CA ARG A 10 4.19 -19.23 59.99
C ARG A 10 4.76 -20.30 60.99
N PRO A 11 6.01 -20.86 60.89
CA PRO A 11 7.07 -20.85 59.82
C PRO A 11 7.76 -22.24 59.53
N THR A 12 8.95 -22.17 58.85
CA THR A 12 10.19 -23.01 58.96
C THR A 12 10.38 -24.31 58.12
N VAL A 13 11.57 -24.69 57.59
CA VAL A 13 12.91 -24.01 57.44
C VAL A 13 13.76 -24.57 56.24
N LEU A 14 15.06 -24.25 56.14
CA LEU A 14 16.11 -24.64 55.15
C LEU A 14 16.17 -26.11 54.67
N ALA A 15 16.61 -26.29 53.40
CA ALA A 15 17.73 -27.18 53.05
C ALA A 15 18.40 -26.77 51.70
N THR A 16 19.73 -26.68 51.68
CA THR A 16 20.57 -26.42 50.50
C THR A 16 21.08 -27.72 49.88
N LEU A 17 21.31 -27.73 48.55
CA LEU A 17 22.24 -28.68 47.93
C LEU A 17 22.80 -28.09 46.63
N ALA A 18 24.11 -27.84 46.64
CA ALA A 18 24.88 -27.47 45.46
C ALA A 18 25.51 -28.73 44.85
N ALA A 19 25.52 -28.84 43.52
CA ALA A 19 26.21 -29.90 42.81
C ALA A 19 27.48 -29.34 42.16
N THR A 20 28.64 -29.81 42.64
CA THR A 20 29.95 -29.56 42.03
C THR A 20 30.21 -30.59 40.92
N LEU A 21 30.77 -30.15 39.79
CA LEU A 21 31.45 -31.06 38.87
C LEU A 21 32.81 -30.49 38.50
N THR A 22 33.86 -31.15 38.98
CA THR A 22 35.26 -30.81 38.74
C THR A 22 35.67 -31.24 37.34
N VAL A 23 36.22 -30.34 36.53
CA VAL A 23 36.93 -30.70 35.29
C VAL A 23 38.43 -30.58 35.52
N VAL A 24 39.16 -31.66 35.21
CA VAL A 24 40.60 -31.76 35.40
C VAL A 24 41.34 -30.93 34.34
N ILE A 25 42.27 -30.10 34.78
CA ILE A 25 43.19 -29.36 33.90
C ILE A 25 44.43 -30.23 33.66
N THR A 26 44.60 -30.73 32.44
CA THR A 26 45.89 -31.20 31.91
C THR A 26 46.30 -30.29 30.75
N GLY A 27 47.28 -29.42 30.99
CA GLY A 27 47.81 -28.54 29.96
C GLY A 27 48.85 -29.23 29.07
N LEU A 28 48.87 -28.85 27.80
CA LEU A 28 50.00 -29.04 26.88
C LEU A 28 50.15 -27.76 26.05
N SER A 29 51.33 -27.16 26.09
CA SER A 29 51.62 -25.86 25.46
C SER A 29 51.87 -26.02 23.95
N GLY A 30 51.34 -25.09 23.15
CA GLY A 30 51.48 -25.12 21.68
C GLY A 30 51.23 -23.76 21.01
N SER A 31 52.22 -22.87 21.13
CA SER A 31 52.54 -21.76 20.21
C SER A 31 51.48 -21.13 19.29
N VAL A 32 51.12 -19.88 19.61
CA VAL A 32 50.98 -18.70 18.72
C VAL A 32 50.37 -18.89 17.31
N GLY A 33 49.15 -18.35 17.14
CA GLY A 33 48.60 -18.00 15.82
C GLY A 33 47.47 -16.98 15.94
N ARG A 34 47.73 -15.70 15.63
CA ARG A 34 46.68 -14.68 15.50
C ARG A 34 45.98 -14.83 14.15
N LEU A 35 44.72 -15.24 14.16
CA LEU A 35 43.78 -14.99 13.06
C LEU A 35 42.48 -14.42 13.64
N ALA A 36 42.00 -13.34 13.04
CA ALA A 36 40.77 -12.68 13.47
C ALA A 36 39.56 -13.54 13.04
N GLY A 37 38.91 -14.19 14.01
CA GLY A 37 37.64 -14.85 13.82
C GLY A 37 36.50 -13.90 14.18
N SER A 38 35.70 -13.51 13.20
CA SER A 38 34.43 -12.83 13.42
C SER A 38 33.50 -13.72 14.25
N GLY A 39 33.11 -13.27 15.45
CA GLY A 39 32.01 -13.89 16.19
C GLY A 39 30.72 -13.85 15.37
N PRO A 40 29.81 -14.84 15.54
CA PRO A 40 28.64 -14.96 14.68
C PRO A 40 27.71 -13.75 14.85
N ALA A 41 27.31 -13.17 13.73
CA ALA A 41 26.18 -12.25 13.69
C ALA A 41 24.93 -12.94 14.28
N ALA A 42 24.12 -12.19 15.03
CA ALA A 42 22.87 -12.69 15.57
C ALA A 42 21.99 -13.22 14.43
N ALA A 43 21.59 -14.49 14.52
CA ALA A 43 20.97 -15.21 13.42
C ALA A 43 19.63 -14.59 12.98
N GLN A 44 19.47 -14.36 11.67
CA GLN A 44 18.15 -14.16 11.08
C GLN A 44 17.20 -15.33 11.41
N ALA A 45 15.91 -15.04 11.52
CA ALA A 45 14.88 -16.04 11.80
C ALA A 45 14.79 -17.09 10.64
N PRO A 46 14.46 -18.37 10.91
CA PRO A 46 14.85 -19.48 10.02
C PRO A 46 14.02 -19.67 8.74
N ASN A 47 13.19 -18.72 8.32
CA ASN A 47 12.22 -18.88 7.23
C ASN A 47 12.13 -17.64 6.30
N ALA A 48 13.25 -16.98 6.02
CA ALA A 48 13.33 -15.95 4.98
C ALA A 48 13.75 -16.58 3.62
N PRO A 49 12.89 -16.57 2.58
CA PRO A 49 13.30 -16.98 1.23
C PRO A 49 14.27 -15.96 0.60
N ALA A 50 14.94 -16.37 -0.48
CA ALA A 50 16.02 -15.58 -1.09
C ALA A 50 15.53 -14.22 -1.66
N PRO A 51 16.26 -13.11 -1.44
CA PRO A 51 15.72 -11.78 -1.69
C PRO A 51 15.99 -11.26 -3.11
N ASN A 52 14.94 -11.16 -3.93
CA ASN A 52 14.69 -9.99 -4.78
C ASN A 52 13.28 -9.98 -5.41
N GLN A 53 12.80 -11.07 -6.02
CA GLN A 53 11.54 -11.05 -6.79
C GLN A 53 10.29 -11.44 -5.98
N GLU A 54 10.33 -12.49 -5.16
CA GLU A 54 9.20 -12.91 -4.31
C GLU A 54 8.79 -11.78 -3.34
N PHE A 55 9.79 -11.09 -2.78
CA PHE A 55 9.58 -9.92 -1.92
C PHE A 55 8.91 -8.74 -2.66
N MET A 56 9.25 -8.47 -3.92
CA MET A 56 8.60 -7.40 -4.69
C MET A 56 7.14 -7.72 -5.01
N ALA A 57 6.81 -8.96 -5.33
CA ALA A 57 5.42 -9.36 -5.61
C ALA A 57 4.56 -9.32 -4.34
N ALA A 58 5.05 -9.87 -3.22
CA ALA A 58 4.40 -9.78 -1.92
C ALA A 58 4.18 -8.32 -1.50
N ASN A 59 5.20 -7.47 -1.69
CA ASN A 59 5.13 -6.02 -1.46
C ASN A 59 3.96 -5.36 -2.21
N VAL A 60 3.77 -5.63 -3.50
CA VAL A 60 2.65 -5.07 -4.30
C VAL A 60 1.30 -5.50 -3.74
N CYS A 61 1.14 -6.78 -3.38
CA CYS A 61 -0.07 -7.26 -2.71
C CYS A 61 -0.33 -6.50 -1.40
N ILE A 62 0.70 -6.27 -0.59
CA ILE A 62 0.58 -5.53 0.67
C ILE A 62 0.12 -4.08 0.40
N GLY A 63 0.73 -3.38 -0.56
CA GLY A 63 0.36 -2.02 -0.91
C GLY A 63 -1.10 -1.86 -1.36
N CYS A 64 -1.59 -2.76 -2.21
CA CYS A 64 -2.95 -2.69 -2.75
C CYS A 64 -4.05 -3.27 -1.83
N HIS A 65 -3.71 -4.09 -0.85
CA HIS A 65 -4.69 -4.81 -0.02
C HIS A 65 -4.58 -4.53 1.48
N THR A 66 -3.66 -3.66 1.94
CA THR A 66 -3.49 -3.34 3.37
C THR A 66 -3.93 -1.89 3.65
N PRO A 67 -4.84 -1.66 4.62
CA PRO A 67 -5.18 -0.32 5.05
C PRO A 67 -4.03 0.28 5.87
N ALA A 68 -3.74 1.57 5.69
CA ALA A 68 -2.54 2.23 6.25
C ALA A 68 -2.33 2.02 7.76
N ASN A 69 -3.43 1.92 8.53
CA ASN A 69 -3.45 1.71 9.98
C ASN A 69 -4.29 0.48 10.39
N GLY A 70 -4.26 -0.60 9.61
CA GLY A 70 -5.00 -1.82 9.94
C GLY A 70 -4.29 -3.12 9.56
N PRO A 71 -4.96 -4.28 9.74
CA PRO A 71 -4.31 -5.58 9.62
C PRO A 71 -3.82 -5.88 8.20
N LEU A 72 -2.69 -6.59 8.12
CA LEU A 72 -2.03 -6.97 6.88
C LEU A 72 -3.01 -7.67 5.92
N LEU A 73 -3.11 -7.17 4.68
CA LEU A 73 -3.99 -7.69 3.62
C LEU A 73 -5.50 -7.72 3.92
N SER A 74 -5.99 -6.97 4.93
CA SER A 74 -7.40 -6.98 5.34
C SER A 74 -8.37 -6.23 4.41
N GLY A 75 -7.87 -5.65 3.32
CA GLY A 75 -8.61 -4.84 2.35
C GLY A 75 -8.50 -3.33 2.59
N VAL A 76 -8.47 -2.55 1.50
CA VAL A 76 -8.32 -1.09 1.51
C VAL A 76 -9.01 -0.44 0.31
N GLN A 77 -9.65 0.70 0.54
CA GLN A 77 -10.26 1.50 -0.53
C GLN A 77 -9.18 2.24 -1.33
N LEU A 78 -9.23 2.12 -2.65
CA LEU A 78 -8.30 2.65 -3.66
C LEU A 78 -9.06 3.57 -4.63
N GLY A 79 -9.48 4.75 -4.16
CA GLY A 79 -10.41 5.60 -4.89
C GLY A 79 -11.80 4.95 -4.93
N ARG A 80 -12.39 4.78 -6.12
CA ARG A 80 -13.67 4.03 -6.26
C ARG A 80 -13.51 2.51 -6.22
N TRP A 81 -12.31 2.00 -6.45
CA TRP A 81 -12.01 0.58 -6.42
C TRP A 81 -11.67 0.14 -4.99
N LEU A 82 -12.01 -1.09 -4.64
CA LEU A 82 -11.68 -1.71 -3.36
C LEU A 82 -10.67 -2.83 -3.62
N GLY A 83 -9.48 -2.73 -3.04
CA GLY A 83 -8.58 -3.86 -2.87
C GLY A 83 -9.18 -4.77 -1.80
N PRO A 84 -9.70 -5.97 -2.14
CA PRO A 84 -10.42 -6.80 -1.18
C PRO A 84 -9.48 -7.38 -0.11
N ASN A 85 -10.05 -7.88 0.97
CA ASN A 85 -9.31 -8.74 1.91
C ASN A 85 -8.82 -10.00 1.17
N ILE A 86 -7.51 -10.26 1.21
CA ILE A 86 -6.88 -11.45 0.61
C ILE A 86 -6.10 -12.28 1.63
N THR A 87 -6.44 -12.14 2.91
CA THR A 87 -5.99 -13.07 3.96
C THR A 87 -6.61 -14.46 3.77
N PRO A 88 -6.08 -15.53 4.40
CA PRO A 88 -6.68 -16.86 4.36
C PRO A 88 -7.94 -17.03 5.22
N ASP A 89 -8.59 -15.94 5.70
CA ASP A 89 -9.93 -16.08 6.28
C ASP A 89 -10.91 -16.62 5.22
N ARG A 90 -11.79 -17.53 5.63
CA ARG A 90 -12.66 -18.28 4.73
C ARG A 90 -13.93 -17.52 4.30
N VAL A 91 -14.17 -16.29 4.75
CA VAL A 91 -15.44 -15.57 4.45
C VAL A 91 -15.19 -14.12 4.04
N SER A 92 -14.37 -13.37 4.77
CA SER A 92 -13.94 -12.04 4.35
C SER A 92 -12.79 -12.11 3.34
N GLY A 93 -11.88 -13.07 3.54
CA GLY A 93 -10.69 -13.29 2.72
C GLY A 93 -10.90 -14.29 1.57
N ILE A 94 -9.79 -14.83 1.07
CA ILE A 94 -9.76 -15.79 -0.06
C ILE A 94 -9.61 -17.25 0.39
N GLY A 95 -9.80 -17.57 1.68
CA GLY A 95 -9.58 -18.92 2.25
C GLY A 95 -10.54 -20.03 1.76
N VAL A 96 -11.42 -19.75 0.81
CA VAL A 96 -12.24 -20.75 0.08
C VAL A 96 -11.79 -20.96 -1.36
N TRP A 97 -10.84 -20.16 -1.85
CA TRP A 97 -10.25 -20.29 -3.17
C TRP A 97 -9.18 -21.38 -3.12
N SER A 98 -9.13 -22.25 -4.12
CA SER A 98 -8.07 -23.24 -4.22
C SER A 98 -6.73 -22.56 -4.56
N ARG A 99 -5.60 -23.23 -4.26
CA ARG A 99 -4.26 -22.75 -4.64
C ARG A 99 -4.19 -22.45 -6.14
N ASP A 100 -4.80 -23.31 -6.95
CA ASP A 100 -4.86 -23.21 -8.40
C ASP A 100 -5.84 -22.12 -8.86
N ASP A 101 -6.92 -21.85 -8.11
CA ASP A 101 -7.82 -20.71 -8.37
C ASP A 101 -7.04 -19.39 -8.29
N VAL A 102 -6.22 -19.23 -7.25
CA VAL A 102 -5.43 -18.00 -7.05
C VAL A 102 -4.32 -17.89 -8.10
N VAL A 103 -3.57 -18.97 -8.40
CA VAL A 103 -2.57 -18.94 -9.48
C VAL A 103 -3.21 -18.63 -10.85
N ARG A 104 -4.38 -19.22 -11.15
CA ARG A 104 -5.14 -18.92 -12.37
C ARG A 104 -5.61 -17.47 -12.41
N TYR A 105 -6.06 -16.91 -11.28
CA TYR A 105 -6.41 -15.50 -11.18
C TYR A 105 -5.20 -14.61 -11.48
N LEU A 106 -4.04 -14.87 -10.86
CA LEU A 106 -2.82 -14.08 -11.07
C LEU A 106 -2.28 -14.20 -12.51
N ARG A 107 -2.46 -15.35 -13.17
CA ARG A 107 -2.00 -15.59 -14.53
C ARG A 107 -2.93 -15.06 -15.64
N HIS A 108 -4.24 -14.97 -15.38
CA HIS A 108 -5.25 -14.66 -16.43
C HIS A 108 -6.26 -13.56 -16.06
N GLY A 109 -6.18 -13.02 -14.85
CA GLY A 109 -7.19 -12.10 -14.31
C GLY A 109 -8.59 -12.72 -14.16
N ASN A 110 -8.70 -14.05 -14.05
CA ASN A 110 -9.98 -14.74 -13.93
C ASN A 110 -9.84 -16.10 -13.20
N ALA A 111 -10.57 -16.26 -12.11
CA ALA A 111 -10.84 -17.54 -11.48
C ALA A 111 -12.36 -17.84 -11.61
N PRO A 112 -12.75 -18.90 -12.36
CA PRO A 112 -14.16 -19.28 -12.53
C PRO A 112 -14.85 -19.59 -11.20
N GLY A 113 -16.07 -19.07 -11.00
CA GLY A 113 -16.79 -19.22 -9.72
C GLY A 113 -16.13 -18.51 -8.54
N ARG A 114 -15.23 -17.56 -8.80
CA ARG A 114 -14.47 -16.81 -7.79
C ARG A 114 -14.48 -15.31 -8.03
N GLY A 115 -13.93 -14.84 -9.15
CA GLY A 115 -13.84 -13.41 -9.48
C GLY A 115 -12.85 -13.10 -10.61
N GLN A 116 -12.81 -11.83 -11.03
CA GLN A 116 -11.97 -11.34 -12.14
C GLN A 116 -11.17 -10.09 -11.73
N ALA A 117 -10.09 -9.82 -12.46
CA ALA A 117 -9.29 -8.61 -12.32
C ALA A 117 -9.84 -7.49 -13.20
N GLY A 118 -9.86 -6.28 -12.65
CA GLY A 118 -10.22 -5.04 -13.33
C GLY A 118 -9.66 -3.84 -12.54
N GLY A 119 -9.71 -2.65 -13.14
CA GLY A 119 -9.18 -1.44 -12.53
C GLY A 119 -7.72 -1.62 -12.09
N PRO A 120 -7.34 -1.22 -10.87
CA PRO A 120 -5.95 -1.33 -10.37
C PRO A 120 -5.35 -2.74 -10.41
N MET A 121 -6.16 -3.80 -10.41
CA MET A 121 -5.65 -5.18 -10.45
C MET A 121 -5.32 -5.67 -11.87
N ALA A 122 -5.81 -5.00 -12.92
CA ALA A 122 -5.51 -5.32 -14.31
C ALA A 122 -4.00 -5.28 -14.62
N PRO A 123 -3.26 -4.17 -14.42
CA PRO A 123 -1.82 -4.12 -14.70
C PRO A 123 -1.01 -5.09 -13.82
N ILE A 124 -1.52 -5.47 -12.64
CA ILE A 124 -0.85 -6.45 -11.77
C ILE A 124 -0.92 -7.85 -12.37
N VAL A 125 -2.09 -8.31 -12.84
CA VAL A 125 -2.19 -9.62 -13.52
C VAL A 125 -1.46 -9.60 -14.86
N GLU A 126 -1.41 -8.45 -15.54
CA GLU A 126 -0.62 -8.27 -16.77
C GLU A 126 0.89 -8.39 -16.54
N ALA A 127 1.40 -7.96 -15.39
CA ALA A 127 2.80 -8.14 -15.01
C ALA A 127 3.12 -9.55 -14.47
N LEU A 128 2.11 -10.26 -13.94
CA LEU A 128 2.26 -11.60 -13.34
C LEU A 128 2.05 -12.75 -14.33
N GLN A 129 1.32 -12.55 -15.43
CA GLN A 129 1.05 -13.59 -16.45
C GLN A 129 2.31 -14.20 -17.10
N ASP A 130 3.42 -13.48 -17.07
CA ASP A 130 4.72 -13.89 -17.62
C ASP A 130 5.62 -14.60 -16.62
N LYS A 131 5.25 -14.64 -15.33
CA LYS A 131 6.07 -15.30 -14.31
C LYS A 131 6.03 -16.82 -14.44
N PRO A 132 7.14 -17.52 -14.13
CA PRO A 132 7.17 -18.96 -13.89
C PRO A 132 6.06 -19.40 -12.92
N ASP A 133 5.52 -20.60 -13.11
CA ASP A 133 4.53 -21.15 -12.18
C ASP A 133 5.07 -21.24 -10.74
N ALA A 134 6.36 -21.57 -10.58
CA ALA A 134 7.03 -21.64 -9.28
C ALA A 134 6.90 -20.34 -8.48
N ASP A 135 7.09 -19.18 -9.12
CA ASP A 135 7.00 -17.86 -8.49
C ASP A 135 5.56 -17.53 -8.07
N LEU A 136 4.58 -17.86 -8.92
CA LEU A 136 3.16 -17.66 -8.60
C LEU A 136 2.73 -18.58 -7.45
N TYR A 137 3.16 -19.85 -7.46
CA TYR A 137 2.87 -20.78 -6.37
C TYR A 137 3.54 -20.37 -5.06
N ALA A 138 4.78 -19.87 -5.08
CA ALA A 138 5.46 -19.35 -3.89
C ALA A 138 4.72 -18.13 -3.30
N LEU A 139 4.28 -17.20 -4.14
CA LEU A 139 3.46 -16.05 -3.72
C LEU A 139 2.12 -16.50 -3.10
N VAL A 140 1.45 -17.50 -3.68
CA VAL A 140 0.20 -18.04 -3.13
C VAL A 140 0.44 -18.78 -1.80
N ASP A 141 1.53 -19.52 -1.67
CA ASP A 141 1.91 -20.15 -0.39
C ASP A 141 2.28 -19.11 0.67
N TRP A 142 2.89 -17.99 0.28
CA TRP A 142 3.10 -16.84 1.17
C TRP A 142 1.76 -16.23 1.62
N LEU A 143 0.82 -15.97 0.70
CA LEU A 143 -0.53 -15.47 1.02
C LEU A 143 -1.26 -16.42 2.00
N ALA A 144 -1.22 -17.72 1.76
CA ALA A 144 -1.87 -18.74 2.58
C ALA A 144 -1.31 -18.84 4.02
N ARG A 145 -0.11 -18.30 4.27
CA ARG A 145 0.54 -18.28 5.60
C ARG A 145 0.30 -16.98 6.38
N GLN A 146 -0.37 -15.98 5.80
CA GLN A 146 -0.64 -14.71 6.49
C GLN A 146 -1.72 -14.86 7.57
N PRO A 147 -1.77 -13.97 8.58
CA PRO A 147 -2.84 -13.98 9.58
C PRO A 147 -4.21 -13.82 8.91
N ALA A 148 -5.13 -14.75 9.20
CA ALA A 148 -6.52 -14.65 8.75
C ALA A 148 -7.22 -13.46 9.43
N HIS A 149 -7.81 -12.55 8.64
CA HIS A 149 -8.58 -11.43 9.16
C HIS A 149 -10.04 -11.51 8.72
N ARG A 150 -10.96 -11.41 9.68
CA ARG A 150 -12.40 -11.42 9.46
C ARG A 150 -13.02 -10.08 9.79
N ASP A 151 -13.81 -9.55 8.86
CA ASP A 151 -14.80 -8.52 9.14
C ASP A 151 -16.02 -9.18 9.81
N PRO A 152 -16.42 -8.79 11.03
CA PRO A 152 -17.60 -9.33 11.70
C PRO A 152 -18.92 -9.13 10.94
N ALA A 153 -18.99 -8.18 10.00
CA ALA A 153 -20.14 -8.02 9.12
C ALA A 153 -20.31 -9.18 8.11
N ASP A 154 -19.25 -9.98 7.88
CA ASP A 154 -19.24 -10.99 6.84
C ASP A 154 -19.67 -12.38 7.32
N GLN A 155 -20.79 -12.83 6.76
CA GLN A 155 -21.42 -14.13 7.08
C GLN A 155 -21.20 -15.19 6.00
N VAL A 156 -21.15 -14.79 4.71
CA VAL A 156 -21.02 -15.70 3.56
C VAL A 156 -19.94 -15.16 2.59
N PRO A 157 -19.05 -16.00 2.05
CA PRO A 157 -17.97 -15.56 1.17
C PRO A 157 -18.50 -14.84 -0.06
N ALA A 158 -17.84 -13.75 -0.48
CA ALA A 158 -18.31 -12.96 -1.62
C ALA A 158 -18.43 -13.81 -2.92
N SER A 159 -17.50 -14.76 -3.12
CA SER A 159 -17.49 -15.70 -4.25
C SER A 159 -18.50 -16.84 -4.15
N GLU A 160 -19.26 -16.99 -3.06
CA GLU A 160 -20.22 -18.09 -2.87
C GLU A 160 -21.69 -17.59 -2.81
N ARG A 161 -21.91 -16.29 -3.05
CA ARG A 161 -23.24 -15.66 -3.02
C ARG A 161 -23.97 -15.73 -4.35
N GLY A 162 -25.29 -15.52 -4.27
CA GLY A 162 -26.22 -15.50 -5.39
C GLY A 162 -26.48 -16.85 -6.04
N GLY A 163 -27.28 -16.81 -7.10
CA GLY A 163 -27.54 -17.95 -7.98
C GLY A 163 -28.11 -17.46 -9.32
N LYS A 164 -28.31 -18.39 -10.25
CA LYS A 164 -28.95 -18.12 -11.55
C LYS A 164 -30.29 -17.40 -11.38
N LEU A 165 -30.62 -16.51 -12.30
CA LEU A 165 -31.97 -15.95 -12.41
C LEU A 165 -32.93 -17.08 -12.85
N MET A 166 -33.81 -17.49 -11.95
CA MET A 166 -34.87 -18.49 -12.16
C MET A 166 -36.21 -17.86 -12.61
N ALA A 167 -36.19 -16.58 -12.94
CA ALA A 167 -37.38 -15.80 -13.25
C ALA A 167 -37.97 -16.12 -14.63
N ASP A 168 -39.28 -15.91 -14.77
CA ASP A 168 -39.97 -15.87 -16.06
C ASP A 168 -39.25 -14.87 -17.00
N PRO A 169 -38.88 -15.27 -18.23
CA PRO A 169 -38.35 -14.35 -19.25
C PRO A 169 -39.20 -13.09 -19.48
N ALA A 170 -40.48 -13.08 -19.12
CA ALA A 170 -41.33 -11.89 -19.11
C ALA A 170 -40.81 -10.77 -18.18
N LEU A 171 -40.12 -11.11 -17.08
CA LEU A 171 -39.55 -10.13 -16.14
C LEU A 171 -38.31 -9.41 -16.69
N LEU A 172 -37.67 -9.95 -17.74
CA LEU A 172 -36.57 -9.28 -18.45
C LEU A 172 -37.06 -8.44 -19.65
N ARG A 173 -38.33 -8.56 -20.04
CA ARG A 173 -38.86 -7.75 -21.14
C ARG A 173 -38.99 -6.30 -20.68
N PRO A 174 -38.70 -5.32 -21.55
CA PRO A 174 -39.25 -3.98 -21.37
C PRO A 174 -40.76 -4.10 -21.16
N GLY A 175 -41.30 -3.30 -20.24
CA GLY A 175 -42.73 -3.34 -19.89
C GLY A 175 -43.67 -3.03 -21.05
N VAL A 176 -44.97 -3.00 -20.74
CA VAL A 176 -46.06 -2.78 -21.71
C VAL A 176 -45.70 -1.63 -22.68
N PRO A 177 -45.80 -1.84 -24.02
CA PRO A 177 -45.46 -0.81 -24.99
C PRO A 177 -46.20 0.50 -24.71
N GLY A 178 -45.45 1.57 -24.42
CA GLY A 178 -45.99 2.87 -24.07
C GLY A 178 -45.74 3.34 -22.63
N ASP A 179 -45.13 2.51 -21.75
CA ASP A 179 -44.72 2.93 -20.40
C ASP A 179 -43.18 3.12 -20.30
N PRO A 180 -42.66 4.36 -20.30
CA PRO A 180 -41.23 4.63 -20.17
C PRO A 180 -40.64 4.27 -18.80
N SER A 181 -41.47 4.11 -17.76
CA SER A 181 -40.98 3.81 -16.41
C SER A 181 -40.49 2.37 -16.27
N GLN A 182 -41.21 1.41 -16.88
CA GLN A 182 -40.81 -0.01 -16.88
C GLN A 182 -39.60 -0.29 -17.77
N ALA A 183 -39.40 0.50 -18.83
CA ALA A 183 -38.20 0.43 -19.68
C ALA A 183 -36.90 0.78 -18.93
N ARG A 184 -37.00 1.49 -17.79
CA ARG A 184 -35.89 1.86 -16.90
C ARG A 184 -35.80 1.02 -15.61
N SER A 185 -36.59 -0.05 -15.51
CA SER A 185 -36.50 -0.97 -14.38
C SER A 185 -35.18 -1.75 -14.40
N GLY A 186 -34.61 -2.06 -13.25
CA GLY A 186 -33.35 -2.84 -13.15
C GLY A 186 -33.31 -4.13 -13.98
N PRO A 187 -34.38 -4.96 -14.05
CA PRO A 187 -34.44 -6.13 -14.94
C PRO A 187 -34.38 -5.79 -16.44
N ALA A 188 -35.08 -4.75 -16.88
CA ALA A 188 -35.07 -4.31 -18.28
C ALA A 188 -33.70 -3.72 -18.65
N LEU A 189 -33.11 -2.92 -17.76
CA LEU A 189 -31.75 -2.40 -17.91
C LEU A 189 -30.73 -3.54 -18.00
N TYR A 190 -30.84 -4.58 -17.16
CA TYR A 190 -29.96 -5.75 -17.23
C TYR A 190 -30.09 -6.51 -18.55
N ASN A 191 -31.32 -6.68 -19.05
CA ASN A 191 -31.55 -7.36 -20.33
C ASN A 191 -30.92 -6.59 -21.51
N ILE A 192 -31.01 -5.25 -21.48
CA ILE A 192 -30.47 -4.38 -22.55
C ILE A 192 -28.94 -4.24 -22.44
N ALA A 193 -28.40 -4.08 -21.23
CA ALA A 193 -27.00 -3.72 -21.00
C ALA A 193 -26.05 -4.91 -20.74
N CYS A 194 -26.55 -6.02 -20.19
CA CYS A 194 -25.71 -7.08 -19.61
C CYS A 194 -25.98 -8.48 -20.17
N ALA A 195 -27.25 -8.84 -20.41
CA ALA A 195 -27.66 -10.22 -20.67
C ALA A 195 -27.11 -10.82 -21.99
N SER A 196 -26.77 -9.99 -22.98
CA SER A 196 -26.16 -10.41 -24.24
C SER A 196 -24.77 -11.04 -24.06
N CYS A 197 -24.02 -10.62 -23.04
CA CYS A 197 -22.68 -11.12 -22.72
C CYS A 197 -22.69 -12.04 -21.49
N HIS A 198 -23.39 -11.65 -20.42
CA HIS A 198 -23.42 -12.38 -19.16
C HIS A 198 -24.52 -13.45 -19.08
N GLY A 199 -25.29 -13.64 -20.16
CA GLY A 199 -26.44 -14.55 -20.21
C GLY A 199 -27.67 -13.96 -19.52
N ALA A 200 -28.86 -14.27 -20.03
CA ALA A 200 -30.11 -13.85 -19.39
C ALA A 200 -30.30 -14.44 -17.97
N ASP A 201 -29.71 -15.60 -17.70
CA ASP A 201 -29.73 -16.24 -16.38
C ASP A 201 -28.55 -15.82 -15.47
N GLY A 202 -27.66 -14.95 -15.96
CA GLY A 202 -26.44 -14.50 -15.28
C GLY A 202 -25.30 -15.51 -15.23
N ALA A 203 -25.35 -16.64 -15.95
CA ALA A 203 -24.31 -17.68 -15.88
C ALA A 203 -22.97 -17.33 -16.55
N GLY A 204 -22.93 -16.25 -17.34
CA GLY A 204 -21.78 -15.91 -18.18
C GLY A 204 -21.63 -16.84 -19.38
N SER A 205 -20.50 -16.71 -20.07
CA SER A 205 -20.15 -17.55 -21.22
C SER A 205 -19.51 -18.88 -20.79
N PRO A 206 -19.73 -20.01 -21.49
CA PRO A 206 -19.15 -21.31 -21.14
C PRO A 206 -17.62 -21.37 -21.11
N ASN A 207 -16.94 -20.50 -21.87
CA ASN A 207 -15.47 -20.37 -21.86
C ASN A 207 -14.96 -19.40 -20.79
N GLY A 208 -15.84 -18.77 -20.01
CA GLY A 208 -15.51 -17.81 -18.95
C GLY A 208 -14.99 -16.46 -19.44
N LEU A 209 -15.10 -16.14 -20.74
CA LEU A 209 -14.70 -14.84 -21.30
C LEU A 209 -15.54 -13.70 -20.71
N PHE A 210 -16.86 -13.89 -20.73
CA PHE A 210 -17.82 -13.13 -19.93
C PHE A 210 -18.10 -13.90 -18.64
N PRO A 211 -17.83 -13.31 -17.46
CA PRO A 211 -17.96 -14.02 -16.19
C PRO A 211 -19.42 -14.16 -15.75
N SER A 212 -19.68 -15.19 -14.93
CA SER A 212 -20.94 -15.33 -14.19
C SER A 212 -21.16 -14.13 -13.26
N MET A 213 -22.40 -13.68 -13.14
CA MET A 213 -22.81 -12.64 -12.20
C MET A 213 -22.97 -13.20 -10.77
N PHE A 214 -23.32 -14.47 -10.62
CA PHE A 214 -23.36 -15.16 -9.33
C PHE A 214 -22.08 -15.98 -9.11
N HIS A 215 -21.81 -16.35 -7.85
CA HIS A 215 -20.54 -16.95 -7.43
C HIS A 215 -19.33 -16.12 -7.90
N ASN A 216 -19.40 -14.81 -7.66
CA ASN A 216 -18.44 -13.84 -8.14
C ASN A 216 -18.23 -12.76 -7.07
N SER A 217 -16.99 -12.60 -6.59
CA SER A 217 -16.66 -11.67 -5.50
C SER A 217 -17.00 -10.21 -5.81
N ALA A 218 -16.91 -9.78 -7.08
CA ALA A 218 -17.21 -8.40 -7.48
C ALA A 218 -18.69 -8.05 -7.30
N VAL A 219 -19.59 -9.00 -7.59
CA VAL A 219 -21.05 -8.86 -7.47
C VAL A 219 -21.55 -9.25 -6.08
N GLY A 220 -21.02 -10.35 -5.52
CA GLY A 220 -21.48 -10.99 -4.29
C GLY A 220 -21.55 -10.08 -3.07
N ARG A 221 -20.61 -9.12 -2.95
CA ARG A 221 -20.65 -8.04 -1.95
C ARG A 221 -20.68 -6.63 -2.57
N ARG A 222 -20.96 -6.52 -3.86
CA ARG A 222 -20.79 -5.27 -4.65
C ARG A 222 -19.39 -4.64 -4.49
N THR A 223 -18.36 -5.45 -4.19
CA THR A 223 -17.02 -4.99 -3.82
C THR A 223 -16.41 -4.05 -4.87
N ASN A 224 -16.59 -4.36 -6.15
CA ASN A 224 -16.07 -3.56 -7.28
C ASN A 224 -17.09 -3.37 -8.42
N LEU A 225 -18.36 -3.76 -8.23
CA LEU A 225 -19.37 -3.73 -9.29
C LEU A 225 -19.66 -2.31 -9.81
N VAL A 226 -19.78 -1.32 -8.92
CA VAL A 226 -20.02 0.08 -9.33
C VAL A 226 -18.82 0.64 -10.09
N ALA A 227 -17.61 0.42 -9.59
CA ALA A 227 -16.37 0.82 -10.23
C ALA A 227 -16.22 0.19 -11.63
N ALA A 228 -16.49 -1.11 -11.77
CA ALA A 228 -16.47 -1.81 -13.05
C ALA A 228 -17.52 -1.29 -14.05
N LEU A 229 -18.71 -0.89 -13.60
CA LEU A 229 -19.71 -0.28 -14.48
C LEU A 229 -19.35 1.15 -14.89
N LEU A 230 -18.78 1.95 -13.97
CA LEU A 230 -18.38 3.33 -14.26
C LEU A 230 -17.13 3.39 -15.14
N ASP A 231 -16.12 2.57 -14.89
CA ASP A 231 -14.85 2.60 -15.64
C ASP A 231 -14.81 1.65 -16.83
N GLY A 232 -15.63 0.59 -16.81
CA GLY A 232 -15.42 -0.59 -17.64
C GLY A 232 -14.39 -1.53 -17.01
N VAL A 233 -14.02 -2.56 -17.76
CA VAL A 233 -12.92 -3.46 -17.43
C VAL A 233 -12.12 -3.71 -18.69
N GLU A 234 -10.84 -3.37 -18.69
CA GLU A 234 -9.90 -3.73 -19.75
C GLU A 234 -8.69 -4.42 -19.12
N ARG A 235 -8.19 -5.49 -19.77
CA ARG A 235 -6.89 -6.11 -19.46
C ARG A 235 -6.34 -6.92 -20.63
N HIS A 236 -5.02 -6.94 -20.79
CA HIS A 236 -4.30 -7.59 -21.88
C HIS A 236 -3.57 -8.85 -21.42
N VAL A 237 -4.23 -10.01 -21.55
CA VAL A 237 -3.67 -11.29 -21.10
C VAL A 237 -3.27 -12.21 -22.26
N LYS A 238 -2.39 -13.18 -22.00
CA LYS A 238 -2.05 -14.29 -22.91
C LYS A 238 -3.32 -15.05 -23.28
N GLY A 239 -3.82 -14.79 -24.48
CA GLY A 239 -5.11 -15.26 -24.99
C GLY A 239 -5.97 -14.15 -25.62
N GLY A 240 -5.67 -12.88 -25.35
CA GLY A 240 -6.32 -11.71 -25.96
C GLY A 240 -6.66 -10.62 -24.95
N THR A 241 -7.15 -9.47 -25.46
CA THR A 241 -7.73 -8.42 -24.62
C THR A 241 -9.08 -8.87 -24.08
N VAL A 242 -9.29 -8.75 -22.77
CA VAL A 242 -10.63 -8.84 -22.16
C VAL A 242 -11.16 -7.43 -22.00
N PHE A 243 -12.36 -7.18 -22.51
CA PHE A 243 -12.99 -5.86 -22.51
C PHE A 243 -14.45 -5.94 -22.04
N MET A 244 -14.83 -5.02 -21.17
CA MET A 244 -16.19 -4.65 -20.83
C MET A 244 -16.29 -3.13 -20.90
N GLN A 245 -17.20 -2.62 -21.70
CA GLN A 245 -17.43 -1.18 -21.84
C GLN A 245 -17.85 -0.52 -20.53
N SER A 246 -17.54 0.77 -20.40
CA SER A 246 -18.17 1.63 -19.39
C SER A 246 -19.66 1.83 -19.72
N PHE A 247 -20.48 1.90 -18.68
CA PHE A 247 -21.90 2.29 -18.73
C PHE A 247 -22.13 3.69 -18.13
N ASP A 248 -21.08 4.48 -17.97
CA ASP A 248 -21.16 5.82 -17.39
C ASP A 248 -21.72 6.82 -18.41
N GLY A 249 -23.00 7.21 -18.25
CA GLY A 249 -23.66 8.19 -19.12
C GLY A 249 -22.97 9.55 -19.21
N THR A 250 -22.11 9.93 -18.25
CA THR A 250 -21.35 11.19 -18.31
C THR A 250 -20.17 11.13 -19.29
N LYS A 251 -19.70 9.93 -19.66
CA LYS A 251 -18.57 9.74 -20.60
C LYS A 251 -19.00 9.77 -22.07
N GLY A 252 -20.29 9.99 -22.37
CA GLY A 252 -20.82 10.02 -23.75
C GLY A 252 -20.77 8.67 -24.47
N VAL A 253 -20.60 7.56 -23.74
CA VAL A 253 -20.54 6.21 -24.28
C VAL A 253 -21.90 5.72 -24.78
N VAL A 254 -21.90 4.96 -25.88
CA VAL A 254 -23.12 4.36 -26.43
C VAL A 254 -23.69 3.36 -25.42
N GLY A 255 -24.96 3.54 -25.02
CA GLY A 255 -25.58 2.75 -23.95
C GLY A 255 -25.21 3.21 -22.53
N GLY A 256 -24.57 4.37 -22.37
CA GLY A 256 -24.33 4.97 -21.06
C GLY A 256 -25.62 5.32 -20.31
N LEU A 257 -25.62 5.06 -19.00
CA LEU A 257 -26.77 5.16 -18.11
C LEU A 257 -26.66 6.35 -17.15
N SER A 258 -27.80 6.92 -16.76
CA SER A 258 -27.89 7.93 -15.70
C SER A 258 -27.62 7.35 -14.31
N ASP A 259 -27.42 8.20 -13.29
CA ASP A 259 -27.21 7.75 -11.91
C ASP A 259 -28.38 6.92 -11.37
N GLY A 260 -29.62 7.28 -11.73
CA GLY A 260 -30.82 6.52 -11.35
C GLY A 260 -30.88 5.15 -12.04
N GLU A 261 -30.58 5.08 -13.33
CA GLU A 261 -30.55 3.83 -14.09
C GLU A 261 -29.40 2.91 -13.60
N LEU A 262 -28.23 3.46 -13.29
CA LEU A 262 -27.12 2.71 -12.67
C LEU A 262 -27.48 2.19 -11.28
N ALA A 263 -28.13 3.00 -10.43
CA ALA A 263 -28.58 2.57 -9.11
C ALA A 263 -29.60 1.42 -9.22
N GLU A 264 -30.61 1.54 -10.09
CA GLU A 264 -31.61 0.48 -10.34
C GLU A 264 -30.97 -0.80 -10.91
N LEU A 265 -30.08 -0.69 -11.89
CA LEU A 265 -29.36 -1.82 -12.46
C LEU A 265 -28.50 -2.55 -11.41
N VAL A 266 -27.70 -1.81 -10.64
CA VAL A 266 -26.86 -2.38 -9.59
C VAL A 266 -27.71 -3.01 -8.49
N ASN A 267 -28.81 -2.37 -8.09
CA ASN A 267 -29.74 -2.92 -7.11
C ASN A 267 -30.38 -4.22 -7.60
N PHE A 268 -30.79 -4.32 -8.86
CA PHE A 268 -31.27 -5.58 -9.44
C PHE A 268 -30.17 -6.66 -9.46
N VAL A 269 -28.99 -6.35 -10.01
CA VAL A 269 -27.87 -7.31 -10.13
C VAL A 269 -27.45 -7.84 -8.76
N VAL A 270 -27.30 -6.97 -7.76
CA VAL A 270 -26.92 -7.35 -6.39
C VAL A 270 -28.02 -8.13 -5.68
N ARG A 271 -29.30 -7.77 -5.89
CA ARG A 271 -30.46 -8.50 -5.31
C ARG A 271 -30.63 -9.90 -5.89
N GLN A 272 -30.31 -10.07 -7.17
CA GLN A 272 -30.49 -11.34 -7.88
C GLN A 272 -29.28 -12.27 -7.77
N PHE A 273 -28.08 -11.72 -7.94
CA PHE A 273 -26.84 -12.48 -8.13
C PHE A 273 -25.82 -12.28 -7.00
N GLY A 274 -26.11 -11.46 -5.98
CA GLY A 274 -25.20 -11.15 -4.87
C GLY A 274 -25.85 -11.21 -3.49
N ASP A 275 -25.66 -10.17 -2.68
CA ASP A 275 -26.29 -10.00 -1.36
C ASP A 275 -27.50 -9.05 -1.44
N PRO A 276 -28.74 -9.54 -1.29
CA PRO A 276 -29.95 -8.70 -1.30
C PRO A 276 -29.95 -7.58 -0.25
N ALA A 277 -29.27 -7.74 0.90
CA ALA A 277 -29.20 -6.72 1.94
C ALA A 277 -28.38 -5.48 1.52
N LEU A 278 -27.59 -5.62 0.45
CA LEU A 278 -26.82 -4.53 -0.14
C LEU A 278 -27.59 -3.78 -1.25
N ALA A 279 -28.69 -4.31 -1.78
CA ALA A 279 -29.44 -3.76 -2.92
C ALA A 279 -30.31 -2.52 -2.58
N LYS A 280 -29.64 -1.46 -2.12
CA LYS A 280 -30.19 -0.19 -1.58
C LYS A 280 -29.43 1.08 -2.03
N LEU A 281 -28.75 1.03 -3.18
CA LEU A 281 -28.06 2.21 -3.74
C LEU A 281 -29.06 3.31 -4.13
N THR A 282 -28.63 4.56 -3.97
CA THR A 282 -29.31 5.74 -4.50
C THR A 282 -28.51 6.37 -5.65
N PRO A 283 -29.10 7.30 -6.43
CA PRO A 283 -28.36 8.06 -7.45
C PRO A 283 -27.16 8.82 -6.86
N GLU A 284 -27.30 9.34 -5.63
CA GLU A 284 -26.24 10.08 -4.93
C GLU A 284 -25.04 9.18 -4.57
N ASP A 285 -25.25 7.88 -4.36
CA ASP A 285 -24.15 6.92 -4.17
C ASP A 285 -23.37 6.68 -5.47
N ILE A 286 -24.05 6.64 -6.63
CA ILE A 286 -23.37 6.58 -7.93
C ILE A 286 -22.60 7.88 -8.19
N GLN A 287 -23.21 9.03 -7.92
CA GLN A 287 -22.54 10.33 -8.04
C GLN A 287 -21.32 10.43 -7.11
N ARG A 288 -21.40 9.92 -5.88
CA ARG A 288 -20.24 9.82 -4.97
C ARG A 288 -19.14 8.95 -5.57
N SER A 289 -19.49 7.79 -6.11
CA SER A 289 -18.51 6.89 -6.75
C SER A 289 -17.91 7.47 -8.03
N ARG A 290 -18.59 8.39 -8.73
CA ARG A 290 -17.99 9.21 -9.80
C ARG A 290 -17.00 10.26 -9.29
N MET A 291 -17.25 10.87 -8.14
CA MET A 291 -16.33 11.81 -7.50
C MET A 291 -15.14 11.10 -6.84
N GLU A 292 -15.31 9.84 -6.42
CA GLU A 292 -14.21 8.95 -6.08
C GLU A 292 -13.37 8.67 -7.33
N TRP A 293 -12.07 8.95 -7.24
CA TRP A 293 -11.16 8.91 -8.38
C TRP A 293 -10.96 7.48 -8.92
N SER A 294 -10.82 7.34 -10.25
CA SER A 294 -10.82 6.07 -11.00
C SER A 294 -9.48 5.58 -11.52
N GLY A 295 -8.52 6.48 -11.73
CA GLY A 295 -7.42 6.26 -12.67
C GLY A 295 -7.09 7.47 -13.54
N GLN A 296 -8.02 8.43 -13.68
CA GLN A 296 -7.95 9.51 -14.68
C GLN A 296 -8.52 10.82 -14.11
N GLY A 297 -7.95 11.97 -14.50
CA GLY A 297 -8.43 13.31 -14.14
C GLY A 297 -7.50 14.12 -13.24
N GLU A 298 -8.07 15.05 -12.47
CA GLU A 298 -7.35 15.93 -11.54
C GLU A 298 -6.55 15.16 -10.47
N PRO A 299 -5.46 15.74 -9.93
CA PRO A 299 -4.65 15.11 -8.90
C PRO A 299 -5.43 14.78 -7.62
N THR A 300 -5.25 13.57 -7.08
CA THR A 300 -5.87 13.15 -5.81
C THR A 300 -4.93 12.27 -4.98
N ALA A 301 -5.17 12.21 -3.66
CA ALA A 301 -4.48 11.28 -2.77
C ALA A 301 -4.72 9.80 -3.14
N ALA A 302 -5.90 9.46 -3.67
CA ALA A 302 -6.19 8.11 -4.16
C ALA A 302 -5.34 7.75 -5.40
N HIS A 303 -5.09 8.72 -6.29
CA HIS A 303 -4.14 8.54 -7.38
C HIS A 303 -2.72 8.36 -6.87
N GLY A 304 -2.30 9.19 -5.91
CA GLY A 304 -0.99 9.06 -5.28
C GLY A 304 -0.79 7.67 -4.68
N GLN A 305 -1.81 7.12 -4.02
CA GLN A 305 -1.77 5.75 -3.51
C GLN A 305 -1.52 4.71 -4.62
N LEU A 306 -2.24 4.79 -5.75
CA LEU A 306 -2.02 3.88 -6.88
C LEU A 306 -0.61 4.01 -7.48
N ILE A 307 -0.06 5.23 -7.59
CA ILE A 307 1.30 5.43 -8.07
C ILE A 307 2.32 4.87 -7.07
N VAL A 308 2.10 5.06 -5.76
CA VAL A 308 2.96 4.48 -4.72
C VAL A 308 3.04 2.96 -4.84
N VAL A 309 1.90 2.29 -4.99
CA VAL A 309 1.82 0.82 -4.97
C VAL A 309 2.05 0.14 -6.32
N GLY A 310 1.83 0.85 -7.43
CA GLY A 310 1.99 0.35 -8.80
C GLY A 310 3.19 0.91 -9.57
N GLY A 311 3.88 1.93 -9.04
CA GLY A 311 5.02 2.60 -9.69
C GLY A 311 4.66 3.58 -10.82
N GLY A 312 3.37 3.84 -11.04
CA GLY A 312 2.90 4.72 -12.11
C GLY A 312 3.35 4.24 -13.50
N PRO A 313 3.73 5.15 -14.43
CA PRO A 313 4.22 4.78 -15.75
C PRO A 313 5.47 3.89 -15.77
N GLY A 314 6.27 3.88 -14.69
CA GLY A 314 7.43 2.99 -14.56
C GLY A 314 7.08 1.56 -14.11
N GLY A 315 5.83 1.32 -13.73
CA GLY A 315 5.31 0.01 -13.34
C GLY A 315 5.88 -0.56 -12.04
N ALA A 316 5.49 -1.80 -11.73
CA ALA A 316 5.70 -2.45 -10.44
C ALA A 316 7.19 -2.66 -10.04
N ALA A 317 8.15 -2.36 -10.92
CA ALA A 317 9.58 -2.39 -10.60
C ALA A 317 10.07 -1.15 -9.82
N VAL A 318 9.31 -0.04 -9.83
CA VAL A 318 9.71 1.24 -9.21
C VAL A 318 8.67 1.75 -8.20
N THR A 319 7.97 0.85 -7.51
CA THR A 319 6.99 1.20 -6.47
C THR A 319 7.62 2.01 -5.34
N CYS A 320 7.06 3.17 -5.02
CA CYS A 320 7.64 4.11 -4.05
C CYS A 320 7.83 3.50 -2.67
N PHE A 321 6.86 2.71 -2.19
CA PHE A 321 6.93 2.07 -0.88
C PHE A 321 8.00 0.97 -0.78
N GLY A 322 8.50 0.45 -1.91
CA GLY A 322 9.58 -0.55 -1.93
C GLY A 322 10.89 -0.02 -1.35
N CYS A 323 11.15 1.29 -1.50
CA CYS A 323 12.29 1.99 -0.91
C CYS A 323 11.89 2.86 0.29
N HIS A 324 10.75 3.55 0.22
CA HIS A 324 10.31 4.51 1.24
C HIS A 324 9.39 3.91 2.32
N GLY A 325 9.14 2.61 2.28
CA GLY A 325 8.26 1.90 3.21
C GLY A 325 6.76 2.12 2.96
N LEU A 326 5.95 1.17 3.44
CA LEU A 326 4.49 1.13 3.25
C LEU A 326 3.76 2.36 3.81
N GLN A 327 4.26 2.93 4.91
CA GLN A 327 3.71 4.13 5.54
C GLN A 327 4.51 5.38 5.16
N GLY A 328 5.37 5.31 4.12
CA GLY A 328 6.25 6.40 3.74
C GLY A 328 7.28 6.77 4.81
N GLN A 329 7.62 5.86 5.72
CA GLN A 329 8.50 6.13 6.87
C GLN A 329 10.00 6.26 6.52
N GLY A 330 10.39 5.88 5.31
CA GLY A 330 11.78 5.80 4.88
C GLY A 330 12.51 4.55 5.40
N ASP A 331 13.83 4.52 5.19
CA ASP A 331 14.74 3.52 5.76
C ASP A 331 16.04 4.20 6.23
N ALA A 332 16.41 3.93 7.48
CA ALA A 332 17.62 4.47 8.08
C ALA A 332 18.90 3.73 7.66
N GLY A 333 18.81 2.46 7.25
CA GLY A 333 19.96 1.69 6.77
C GLY A 333 20.43 2.12 5.38
N SER A 334 19.48 2.32 4.46
CA SER A 334 19.73 2.62 3.04
C SER A 334 19.69 4.12 2.70
N GLY A 335 19.35 4.99 3.66
CA GLY A 335 19.24 6.43 3.46
C GLY A 335 18.03 6.86 2.62
N PHE A 336 16.96 6.06 2.57
CA PHE A 336 15.72 6.45 1.92
C PHE A 336 14.92 7.39 2.84
N PRO A 337 14.53 8.60 2.39
CA PRO A 337 13.84 9.56 3.24
C PRO A 337 12.41 9.13 3.60
N ARG A 338 11.95 9.62 4.75
CA ARG A 338 10.54 9.72 5.11
C ARG A 338 9.82 10.64 4.11
N LEU A 339 8.70 10.17 3.59
CA LEU A 339 7.78 10.89 2.73
C LEU A 339 6.46 11.23 3.45
N SER A 340 6.00 10.41 4.40
CA SER A 340 4.75 10.64 5.13
C SER A 340 4.75 11.95 5.90
N GLY A 341 3.68 12.73 5.76
CA GLY A 341 3.54 14.03 6.41
C GLY A 341 4.53 15.09 5.93
N LEU A 342 5.16 14.92 4.75
CA LEU A 342 5.87 16.02 4.09
C LEU A 342 4.85 17.03 3.53
N ASP A 343 5.22 18.30 3.56
CA ASP A 343 4.46 19.36 2.87
C ASP A 343 4.33 19.03 1.37
N PRO A 344 3.12 19.13 0.78
CA PRO A 344 2.87 18.72 -0.60
C PRO A 344 3.59 19.60 -1.63
N THR A 345 3.77 20.89 -1.34
CA THR A 345 4.52 21.82 -2.21
C THR A 345 6.01 21.48 -2.18
N TYR A 346 6.55 21.15 -1.00
CA TYR A 346 7.93 20.68 -0.86
C TYR A 346 8.14 19.37 -1.63
N PHE A 347 7.25 18.39 -1.45
CA PHE A 347 7.31 17.11 -2.15
C PHE A 347 7.30 17.31 -3.68
N ALA A 348 6.31 18.03 -4.20
CA ALA A 348 6.18 18.29 -5.64
C ALA A 348 7.41 19.02 -6.20
N LYS A 349 7.95 20.00 -5.47
CA LYS A 349 9.21 20.67 -5.84
C LYS A 349 10.38 19.68 -5.92
N GLN A 350 10.55 18.81 -4.91
CA GLN A 350 11.67 17.84 -4.92
C GLN A 350 11.58 16.89 -6.12
N MET A 351 10.38 16.42 -6.47
CA MET A 351 10.19 15.58 -7.65
C MET A 351 10.51 16.32 -8.96
N ALA A 352 10.08 17.58 -9.10
CA ALA A 352 10.44 18.41 -10.25
C ALA A 352 11.96 18.69 -10.33
N ASP A 353 12.62 18.91 -9.19
CA ASP A 353 14.08 19.09 -9.12
C ASP A 353 14.83 17.80 -9.51
N TYR A 354 14.32 16.61 -9.15
CA TYR A 354 14.87 15.32 -9.57
C TYR A 354 14.71 15.08 -11.07
N ALA A 355 13.53 15.37 -11.62
CA ALA A 355 13.22 15.18 -13.04
C ALA A 355 14.07 16.08 -13.95
N SER A 356 14.22 17.35 -13.56
CA SER A 356 15.01 18.36 -14.27
C SER A 356 16.53 18.25 -14.06
N GLY A 357 16.98 17.44 -13.10
CA GLY A 357 18.41 17.26 -12.78
C GLY A 357 19.01 18.37 -11.91
N VAL A 358 18.23 19.36 -11.45
CA VAL A 358 18.68 20.39 -10.48
C VAL A 358 19.01 19.76 -9.12
N ARG A 359 18.37 18.64 -8.80
CA ARG A 359 18.74 17.72 -7.72
C ARG A 359 19.08 16.35 -8.35
N PRO A 360 20.34 16.08 -8.72
CA PRO A 360 20.70 14.80 -9.33
C PRO A 360 20.68 13.67 -8.29
N ASN A 361 20.07 12.52 -8.60
CA ASN A 361 20.16 11.31 -7.79
C ASN A 361 20.01 10.04 -8.63
N GLY A 362 20.90 9.07 -8.45
CA GLY A 362 20.96 7.85 -9.28
C GLY A 362 19.72 6.94 -9.19
N ALA A 363 18.95 6.99 -8.10
CA ALA A 363 17.72 6.23 -7.94
C ALA A 363 16.47 7.05 -8.28
N MET A 364 16.37 8.28 -7.75
CA MET A 364 15.15 9.10 -7.88
C MET A 364 15.01 9.86 -9.19
N SER A 365 16.10 10.26 -9.86
CA SER A 365 15.98 10.99 -11.14
C SER A 365 15.30 10.16 -12.24
N PRO A 366 15.66 8.88 -12.48
CA PRO A 366 14.96 8.03 -13.45
C PRO A 366 13.47 7.81 -13.15
N ILE A 367 13.10 7.74 -11.86
CA ILE A 367 11.70 7.59 -11.43
C ILE A 367 10.93 8.90 -11.69
N ALA A 368 11.48 10.03 -11.24
CA ALA A 368 10.85 11.34 -11.40
C ALA A 368 10.67 11.76 -12.88
N GLN A 369 11.56 11.32 -13.77
CA GLN A 369 11.48 11.57 -15.22
C GLN A 369 10.33 10.82 -15.92
N GLN A 370 9.78 9.77 -15.30
CA GLN A 370 8.65 8.99 -15.85
C GLN A 370 7.30 9.48 -15.35
N LEU A 371 7.26 10.37 -14.34
CA LEU A 371 6.04 10.86 -13.71
C LEU A 371 5.60 12.19 -14.31
N SER A 372 4.31 12.32 -14.61
CA SER A 372 3.70 13.58 -15.05
C SER A 372 3.59 14.59 -13.89
N ALA A 373 3.27 15.84 -14.21
CA ALA A 373 2.95 16.85 -13.19
C ALA A 373 1.73 16.45 -12.34
N THR A 374 0.74 15.81 -12.96
CA THR A 374 -0.46 15.27 -12.30
C THR A 374 -0.11 14.15 -11.32
N ASP A 375 0.81 13.26 -11.69
CA ASP A 375 1.26 12.16 -10.84
C ASP A 375 2.04 12.69 -9.63
N ASN A 376 2.94 13.65 -9.85
CA ASN A 376 3.72 14.28 -8.80
C ASN A 376 2.84 15.04 -7.78
N HIS A 377 1.79 15.74 -8.25
CA HIS A 377 0.81 16.37 -7.36
C HIS A 377 -0.04 15.32 -6.63
N SER A 378 -0.42 14.23 -7.29
CA SER A 378 -1.17 13.13 -6.68
C SER A 378 -0.39 12.44 -5.56
N LEU A 379 0.90 12.14 -5.80
CA LEU A 379 1.83 11.64 -4.81
C LEU A 379 2.01 12.61 -3.63
N ALA A 380 2.10 13.91 -3.90
CA ALA A 380 2.20 14.95 -2.87
C ALA A 380 0.97 14.96 -1.95
N LEU A 381 -0.24 14.90 -2.52
CA LEU A 381 -1.50 14.83 -1.76
C LEU A 381 -1.59 13.55 -0.92
N TYR A 382 -1.16 12.40 -1.47
CA TYR A 382 -1.14 11.14 -0.75
C TYR A 382 -0.20 11.17 0.45
N TYR A 383 1.07 11.50 0.23
CA TYR A 383 2.08 11.47 1.29
C TYR A 383 1.83 12.53 2.36
N ALA A 384 1.33 13.71 2.00
CA ALA A 384 0.90 14.73 2.96
C ALA A 384 -0.30 14.28 3.84
N GLY A 385 -1.14 13.39 3.32
CA GLY A 385 -2.28 12.81 4.05
C GLY A 385 -1.92 11.67 5.01
N LEU A 386 -0.71 11.11 4.93
CA LEU A 386 -0.25 10.06 5.85
C LEU A 386 0.21 10.66 7.19
N PRO A 387 -0.10 10.02 8.35
CA PRO A 387 0.45 10.44 9.64
C PRO A 387 1.99 10.44 9.60
N PRO A 388 2.67 11.52 10.05
CA PRO A 388 4.12 11.59 10.11
C PRO A 388 4.71 10.41 10.88
N GLN A 389 5.53 9.59 10.21
CA GLN A 389 6.21 8.46 10.86
C GLN A 389 7.59 8.88 11.35
N SER A 390 7.92 8.60 12.62
CA SER A 390 9.28 8.82 13.12
C SER A 390 10.29 7.96 12.37
N PRO A 391 11.50 8.49 12.05
CA PRO A 391 12.58 7.67 11.51
C PRO A 391 12.91 6.50 12.43
N VAL A 392 13.14 5.31 11.87
CA VAL A 392 13.57 4.15 12.66
C VAL A 392 15.04 4.32 13.05
N VAL A 393 15.32 4.70 14.29
CA VAL A 393 16.69 4.88 14.78
C VAL A 393 17.12 3.75 15.71
N GLN A 394 18.28 3.17 15.45
CA GLN A 394 18.99 2.33 16.43
C GLN A 394 20.00 3.20 17.17
N LEU A 395 19.57 3.85 18.25
CA LEU A 395 20.46 4.59 19.13
C LEU A 395 20.96 3.71 20.27
N SER A 396 22.27 3.72 20.49
CA SER A 396 22.96 3.04 21.58
C SER A 396 23.39 4.03 22.66
N ALA A 397 23.70 3.54 23.86
CA ALA A 397 24.20 4.41 24.94
C ALA A 397 25.51 5.13 24.58
N THR A 398 26.30 4.56 23.65
CA THR A 398 27.53 5.16 23.10
C THR A 398 27.29 6.33 22.15
N ASP A 399 26.06 6.51 21.64
CA ASP A 399 25.73 7.62 20.73
C ASP A 399 25.33 8.91 21.47
N THR A 400 25.11 8.85 22.79
CA THR A 400 24.68 10.00 23.61
C THR A 400 25.53 11.26 23.39
N PRO A 401 26.88 11.22 23.43
CA PRO A 401 27.69 12.43 23.21
C PRO A 401 27.57 13.00 21.79
N LEU A 402 27.35 12.13 20.78
CA LEU A 402 27.16 12.54 19.39
C LEU A 402 25.81 13.25 19.22
N ILE A 403 24.75 12.75 19.88
CA ILE A 403 23.41 13.36 19.89
C ILE A 403 23.43 14.71 20.63
N GLU A 404 24.14 14.82 21.75
CA GLU A 404 24.28 16.08 22.51
C GLU A 404 25.06 17.15 21.72
N ALA A 405 26.14 16.75 21.04
CA ALA A 405 26.84 17.62 20.09
C ALA A 405 25.91 18.02 18.93
N GLY A 406 25.13 17.08 18.39
CA GLY A 406 24.16 17.32 17.33
C GLY A 406 23.07 18.30 17.72
N LYS A 407 22.53 18.18 18.93
CA LYS A 407 21.60 19.13 19.52
C LYS A 407 22.21 20.52 19.65
N THR A 408 23.47 20.61 20.07
CA THR A 408 24.18 21.88 20.18
C THR A 408 24.32 22.57 18.82
N VAL A 409 24.71 21.82 17.78
CA VAL A 409 24.76 22.32 16.39
C VAL A 409 23.36 22.74 15.91
N TYR A 410 22.32 21.98 16.23
CA TYR A 410 20.95 22.29 15.83
C TYR A 410 20.39 23.58 16.48
N ASP A 411 20.52 23.69 17.80
CA ASP A 411 19.95 24.77 18.61
C ASP A 411 20.77 26.07 18.55
N ARG A 412 22.09 25.99 18.31
CA ARG A 412 23.02 27.14 18.43
C ARG A 412 23.92 27.37 17.22
N GLY A 413 23.96 26.43 16.28
CA GLY A 413 24.87 26.47 15.14
C GLY A 413 26.33 26.28 15.57
N VAL A 414 27.25 26.81 14.76
CA VAL A 414 28.66 26.94 15.12
C VAL A 414 29.14 28.36 14.75
N PRO A 415 29.02 29.33 15.68
CA PRO A 415 29.35 30.73 15.42
C PRO A 415 30.77 30.95 14.92
N GLU A 416 31.76 30.23 15.49
CA GLU A 416 33.19 30.26 15.11
C GLU A 416 33.42 30.02 13.61
N ARG A 417 32.54 29.25 12.95
CA ARG A 417 32.60 28.92 11.52
C ARG A 417 31.51 29.60 10.69
N GLY A 418 30.69 30.46 11.31
CA GLY A 418 29.56 31.11 10.66
C GLY A 418 28.45 30.13 10.24
N VAL A 419 28.25 29.05 10.98
CA VAL A 419 27.09 28.15 10.84
C VAL A 419 25.99 28.66 11.76
N GLN A 420 24.83 29.02 11.19
CA GLN A 420 23.65 29.45 11.96
C GLN A 420 22.96 28.24 12.62
N ALA A 421 22.21 28.48 13.70
CA ALA A 421 21.34 27.46 14.29
C ALA A 421 20.32 26.96 13.26
N CYS A 422 20.19 25.64 13.13
CA CYS A 422 19.25 25.01 12.22
C CYS A 422 17.79 25.30 12.64
N ALA A 423 17.54 25.41 13.95
CA ALA A 423 16.25 25.70 14.54
C ALA A 423 15.61 27.02 14.08
N ASP A 424 16.42 28.03 13.73
CA ASP A 424 15.94 29.35 13.28
C ASP A 424 15.13 29.27 11.98
N CYS A 425 15.48 28.32 11.10
CA CYS A 425 14.79 28.09 9.83
C CYS A 425 13.89 26.85 9.88
N HIS A 426 14.39 25.73 10.42
CA HIS A 426 13.68 24.45 10.42
C HIS A 426 12.78 24.22 11.65
N GLY A 427 12.67 25.22 12.52
CA GLY A 427 11.82 25.21 13.70
C GLY A 427 12.43 24.48 14.90
N PRO A 428 11.93 24.73 16.12
CA PRO A 428 12.52 24.21 17.36
C PRO A 428 12.50 22.67 17.47
N THR A 429 11.61 22.00 16.72
CA THR A 429 11.44 20.54 16.69
C THR A 429 11.91 19.89 15.38
N GLY A 430 12.44 20.66 14.41
CA GLY A 430 12.77 20.14 13.08
C GLY A 430 11.56 19.85 12.19
N GLY A 431 10.34 20.21 12.60
CA GLY A 431 9.12 20.06 11.80
C GLY A 431 9.06 20.97 10.56
N GLY A 432 9.91 22.00 10.48
CA GLY A 432 9.83 23.05 9.47
C GLY A 432 8.73 24.06 9.75
N PHE A 433 8.63 25.08 8.90
CA PHE A 433 7.58 26.11 8.98
C PHE A 433 6.75 26.24 7.70
N ASN A 434 7.32 25.88 6.53
CA ASN A 434 6.74 26.08 5.22
C ASN A 434 7.52 25.27 4.15
N PRO A 435 7.14 25.27 2.86
CA PRO A 435 7.80 24.47 1.83
C PRO A 435 9.27 24.86 1.54
N VAL A 436 9.67 26.10 1.87
CA VAL A 436 11.05 26.60 1.71
C VAL A 436 11.93 26.17 2.88
N TYR A 437 11.37 26.12 4.10
CA TYR A 437 12.01 25.60 5.30
C TYR A 437 11.30 24.32 5.76
N PRO A 438 11.55 23.19 5.07
CA PRO A 438 10.85 21.93 5.29
C PRO A 438 11.25 21.25 6.60
N SER A 439 10.50 20.20 6.95
CA SER A 439 10.93 19.28 8.00
C SER A 439 12.26 18.62 7.67
N VAL A 440 13.12 18.54 8.69
CA VAL A 440 14.44 17.89 8.69
C VAL A 440 14.49 16.64 9.57
N VAL A 441 13.36 16.29 10.20
CA VAL A 441 13.17 15.00 10.89
C VAL A 441 13.08 13.91 9.84
N GLN A 442 14.22 13.24 9.66
CA GLN A 442 14.56 12.33 8.57
C GLN A 442 15.66 11.36 9.05
N PRO A 443 15.83 10.18 8.42
CA PRO A 443 16.87 9.24 8.84
C PRO A 443 18.29 9.82 8.69
N SER A 444 19.19 9.48 9.63
CA SER A 444 20.53 10.10 9.71
C SER A 444 21.32 9.96 8.41
N ALA A 445 21.37 8.77 7.82
CA ALA A 445 22.08 8.51 6.57
C ALA A 445 21.56 9.38 5.40
N TYR A 446 20.26 9.66 5.34
CA TYR A 446 19.69 10.58 4.34
C TYR A 446 20.17 12.01 4.59
N ASN A 447 20.07 12.51 5.82
CA ASN A 447 20.47 13.86 6.21
C ASN A 447 21.97 14.09 5.96
N GLU A 448 22.84 13.15 6.36
CA GLU A 448 24.27 13.20 6.04
C GLU A 448 24.52 13.27 4.53
N GLY A 449 23.83 12.42 3.75
CA GLY A 449 23.91 12.45 2.29
C GLY A 449 23.53 13.81 1.71
N GLN A 450 22.45 14.43 2.19
CA GLN A 450 22.01 15.74 1.70
C GLN A 450 23.04 16.83 2.03
N MET A 451 23.55 16.85 3.26
CA MET A 451 24.58 17.82 3.68
C MET A 451 25.86 17.64 2.86
N ARG A 452 26.31 16.41 2.60
CA ARG A 452 27.47 16.12 1.75
C ARG A 452 27.25 16.52 0.29
N ASP A 453 26.05 16.36 -0.26
CA ASP A 453 25.72 16.79 -1.61
C ASP A 453 25.68 18.32 -1.74
N TRP A 454 25.21 19.04 -0.72
CA TRP A 454 25.30 20.51 -0.66
C TRP A 454 26.74 21.00 -0.47
N GLN A 455 27.52 20.35 0.40
CA GLN A 455 28.93 20.65 0.65
C GLN A 455 29.78 20.49 -0.61
N ALA A 456 29.55 19.41 -1.37
CA ALA A 456 30.20 19.14 -2.66
C ALA A 456 29.57 19.92 -3.84
N GLY A 457 28.53 20.72 -3.60
CA GLY A 457 27.82 21.47 -4.64
C GLY A 457 27.11 20.60 -5.69
N ARG A 458 26.87 19.30 -5.41
CA ARG A 458 26.08 18.39 -6.25
C ARG A 458 24.59 18.70 -6.16
N ARG A 459 24.10 19.05 -4.97
CA ARG A 459 22.74 19.54 -4.73
C ARG A 459 22.74 21.08 -4.68
N ARG A 460 21.89 21.71 -5.49
CA ARG A 460 21.81 23.18 -5.64
C ARG A 460 20.36 23.68 -5.82
N ASN A 461 19.40 22.97 -5.22
CA ASN A 461 17.97 23.20 -5.43
C ASN A 461 17.29 24.04 -4.32
N ASP A 462 18.07 24.56 -3.38
CA ASP A 462 17.64 25.44 -2.29
C ASP A 462 17.70 26.93 -2.69
N PRO A 463 16.76 27.78 -2.20
CA PRO A 463 16.77 29.20 -2.53
C PRO A 463 18.07 29.88 -2.08
N HIS A 464 18.66 30.66 -2.99
CA HIS A 464 19.85 31.47 -2.74
C HIS A 464 21.04 30.74 -2.10
N ASP A 465 21.24 29.43 -2.31
CA ASP A 465 22.39 28.65 -1.76
C ASP A 465 22.50 28.75 -0.22
N LEU A 466 21.37 28.84 0.47
CA LEU A 466 21.28 28.87 1.94
C LEU A 466 21.91 27.61 2.57
N MET A 467 21.48 26.42 2.15
CA MET A 467 21.98 25.16 2.69
C MET A 467 23.37 24.83 2.17
N GLY A 468 23.69 25.21 0.94
CA GLY A 468 25.05 25.09 0.41
C GLY A 468 26.07 25.89 1.23
N ARG A 469 25.76 27.15 1.63
CA ARG A 469 26.63 27.94 2.52
C ARG A 469 26.80 27.31 3.89
N VAL A 470 25.74 26.76 4.48
CA VAL A 470 25.79 26.07 5.78
C VAL A 470 26.68 24.83 5.67
N ALA A 471 26.41 23.94 4.72
CA ALA A 471 27.12 22.67 4.58
C ALA A 471 28.63 22.84 4.30
N ARG A 472 29.02 23.86 3.53
CA ARG A 472 30.45 24.15 3.25
C ARG A 472 31.23 24.71 4.45
N ARG A 473 30.56 25.05 5.56
CA ARG A 473 31.18 25.53 6.82
C ARG A 473 31.20 24.47 7.92
N MET A 474 30.50 23.35 7.72
CA MET A 474 30.45 22.22 8.66
C MET A 474 31.55 21.21 8.36
N THR A 475 32.06 20.54 9.40
CA THR A 475 32.93 19.37 9.28
C THR A 475 32.09 18.09 9.23
N ASP A 476 32.74 16.98 8.87
CA ASP A 476 32.13 15.65 8.90
C ASP A 476 31.53 15.28 10.27
N GLU A 477 32.11 15.80 11.36
CA GLU A 477 31.64 15.55 12.71
C GLU A 477 30.34 16.29 13.01
N ASP A 478 30.22 17.57 12.65
CA ASP A 478 28.96 18.31 12.80
C ASP A 478 27.84 17.68 11.97
N ILE A 479 28.16 17.25 10.73
CA ILE A 479 27.21 16.64 9.82
C ILE A 479 26.68 15.31 10.39
N ARG A 480 27.56 14.44 10.91
CA ARG A 480 27.15 13.21 11.61
C ARG A 480 26.33 13.54 12.86
N ALA A 481 26.81 14.45 13.69
CA ALA A 481 26.18 14.80 14.96
C ALA A 481 24.76 15.34 14.78
N VAL A 482 24.58 16.35 13.93
CA VAL A 482 23.25 16.95 13.69
C VAL A 482 22.30 15.95 13.04
N SER A 483 22.80 15.09 12.15
CA SER A 483 21.98 14.08 11.47
C SER A 483 21.49 12.99 12.44
N ALA A 484 22.35 12.57 13.37
CA ALA A 484 21.98 11.62 14.43
C ALA A 484 20.94 12.21 15.40
N TYR A 485 21.11 13.49 15.80
CA TYR A 485 20.12 14.20 16.60
C TYR A 485 18.77 14.32 15.88
N LEU A 486 18.77 14.77 14.63
CA LEU A 486 17.57 14.96 13.81
C LEU A 486 16.78 13.67 13.57
N ALA A 487 17.47 12.53 13.44
CA ALA A 487 16.81 11.23 13.28
C ALA A 487 16.00 10.84 14.54
N GLY A 488 16.48 11.22 15.74
CA GLY A 488 15.83 10.92 17.02
C GLY A 488 14.66 11.84 17.39
N LEU A 489 14.29 12.79 16.55
CA LEU A 489 13.15 13.68 16.78
C LEU A 489 11.83 13.05 16.32
N THR A 490 10.72 13.47 16.93
CA THR A 490 9.37 13.13 16.46
C THR A 490 8.92 14.18 15.44
N PRO A 491 8.48 13.78 14.23
CA PRO A 491 8.08 14.69 13.15
C PRO A 491 6.68 15.30 13.32
#